data_AF-A0A9R1QPU1-F1
#
_entry.id   AF-A0A9R1QPU1-F1
#
_cell.length_a   1.000
_cell.length_b   1.000
_cell.length_c   1.000
_cell.angle_alpha   90.00
_cell.angle_beta   90.00
_cell.angle_gamma   90.00
#
_symmetry.space_group_name_H-M   'P 1'
#
loop_
_entity.id
_entity.type
_entity.pdbx_description
1 polymer ?
#
loop_
_entity_poly.entity_id
_entity_poly.type
_entity_poly.pdbx_seq_one_letter_code
_entity_poly.pdbx_strand_id
1 'polypeptide(L)'
;MKADRAVDGIFGFGQHELSVISQLYSLGVSPKTFSHCLKGSDNGGGILVLGEIVEPGLVFTPLVPSQPHYNLILESIAVSGQKLPIDSSLFATSNTQGTIVDSGTTLVYLVDGAYDPFISAIAAAVSPSVRSVVSKGTQCFVTSGRFSSFSV
;
A
#
# COMPACT_ATOMS: atom_id res chain seq x y z
N MET A 1 1.13 -1.34 33.56
CA MET A 1 0.35 -0.16 33.14
C MET A 1 1.04 0.38 31.88
N LYS A 2 0.51 0.06 30.69
CA LYS A 2 1.10 0.49 29.41
C LYS A 2 0.46 1.85 29.09
N ALA A 3 1.26 2.89 28.86
CA ALA A 3 0.75 4.16 28.36
C ALA A 3 0.10 3.88 27.00
N ASP A 4 -1.23 3.85 26.95
CA ASP A 4 -1.98 3.49 25.77
C ASP A 4 -1.92 4.67 24.80
N ARG A 5 -0.99 4.58 23.84
CA ARG A 5 -0.85 5.32 22.57
C ARG A 5 -1.85 6.47 22.37
N ALA A 6 -1.73 7.55 23.14
CA ALA A 6 -2.52 8.74 22.93
C ALA A 6 -1.97 9.44 21.67
N VAL A 7 -2.77 9.45 20.62
CA VAL A 7 -2.52 10.24 19.41
C VAL A 7 -3.41 11.48 19.52
N ASP A 8 -2.83 12.67 19.44
CA ASP A 8 -3.56 13.93 19.61
C ASP A 8 -4.41 14.32 18.38
N GLY A 9 -4.24 13.60 17.27
CA GLY A 9 -5.02 13.80 16.05
C GLY A 9 -4.42 13.11 14.82
N ILE A 10 -5.08 13.30 13.69
CA ILE A 10 -4.67 12.73 12.40
C ILE A 10 -4.38 13.88 11.44
N PHE A 11 -3.23 13.82 10.78
CA PHE A 11 -2.99 14.68 9.62
C PHE A 11 -3.55 14.03 8.37
N GLY A 12 -4.57 14.67 7.78
CA GLY A 12 -5.16 14.24 6.53
C GLY A 12 -4.32 14.69 5.35
N PHE A 13 -3.83 13.72 4.57
CA PHE A 13 -3.05 13.95 3.35
C PHE A 13 -3.87 13.72 2.08
N GLY A 14 -5.19 13.54 2.17
CA GLY A 14 -6.05 13.26 1.01
C GLY A 14 -6.07 14.36 -0.05
N GLN A 15 -6.73 14.08 -1.18
CA GLN A 15 -6.77 14.99 -2.33
C GLN A 15 -7.72 16.20 -2.15
N HIS A 16 -8.39 16.33 -1.00
CA HIS A 16 -9.35 17.40 -0.74
C HIS A 16 -8.65 18.72 -0.33
N GLU A 17 -9.34 19.85 -0.50
CA GLU A 17 -8.82 21.20 -0.17
C GLU A 17 -8.60 21.42 1.34
N LEU A 18 -9.17 20.55 2.19
CA LEU A 18 -8.97 20.60 3.65
C LEU A 18 -7.75 19.78 4.10
N SER A 19 -7.08 19.06 3.19
CA SER A 19 -5.87 18.33 3.54
C SER A 19 -4.72 19.28 3.88
N VAL A 20 -3.79 18.81 4.72
CA VAL A 20 -2.62 19.60 5.12
C VAL A 20 -1.81 20.02 3.90
N ILE A 21 -1.68 19.14 2.90
CA ILE A 21 -0.95 19.41 1.67
C ILE A 21 -1.61 20.53 0.86
N SER A 22 -2.93 20.50 0.70
CA SER A 22 -3.67 21.53 -0.02
C SER A 22 -3.58 22.90 0.69
N GLN A 23 -3.67 22.91 2.02
CA GLN A 23 -3.57 24.14 2.82
C GLN A 23 -2.16 24.74 2.78
N LEU A 24 -1.10 23.94 2.87
CA LEU A 24 0.27 24.44 2.77
C LEU A 24 0.58 24.98 1.36
N TYR A 25 0.04 24.34 0.34
CA TYR A 25 0.13 24.82 -1.03
C TYR A 25 -0.57 26.16 -1.24
N SER A 26 -1.79 26.34 -0.71
CA SER A 26 -2.53 27.60 -0.86
C SER A 26 -1.87 28.79 -0.14
N LEU A 27 -1.06 28.51 0.89
CA LEU A 27 -0.24 29.49 1.61
C LEU A 27 1.13 29.72 0.95
N GLY A 28 1.48 29.01 -0.12
CA GLY A 28 2.78 29.11 -0.79
C GLY A 28 3.95 28.54 0.01
N VAL A 29 3.68 27.67 1.00
CA VAL A 29 4.70 27.09 1.89
C VAL A 29 5.35 25.85 1.28
N SER A 30 4.61 25.07 0.51
CA SER A 30 5.09 23.85 -0.15
C SER A 30 4.43 23.69 -1.53
N PRO A 31 5.00 22.88 -2.44
CA PRO A 31 4.23 22.40 -3.59
C PRO A 31 3.05 21.53 -3.11
N LYS A 32 2.06 21.30 -3.99
CA LYS A 32 0.91 20.41 -3.73
C LYS A 32 1.31 18.93 -3.88
N THR A 33 2.39 18.53 -3.22
CA THR A 33 3.01 17.20 -3.34
C THR A 33 3.70 16.85 -2.02
N PHE A 34 3.78 15.55 -1.72
CA PHE A 34 4.53 15.03 -0.60
C PHE A 34 5.17 13.69 -0.97
N SER A 35 6.22 13.33 -0.23
CA SER A 35 6.94 12.07 -0.40
C SER A 35 7.04 11.37 0.94
N HIS A 36 6.75 10.07 0.98
CA HIS A 36 6.71 9.32 2.23
C HIS A 36 7.46 7.99 2.14
N CYS A 37 8.45 7.81 3.01
CA CYS A 37 9.17 6.56 3.20
C CYS A 37 8.80 5.99 4.58
N LEU A 38 7.97 4.95 4.58
CA LEU A 38 7.58 4.22 5.80
C LEU A 38 8.67 3.23 6.20
N LYS A 39 8.93 3.10 7.51
CA LYS A 39 9.87 2.12 8.06
C LYS A 39 9.15 1.20 9.06
N GLY A 40 8.97 -0.05 8.68
CA GLY A 40 8.28 -1.07 9.50
C GLY A 40 9.12 -1.69 10.63
N SER A 41 10.00 -0.93 11.30
CA SER A 41 10.77 -1.43 12.45
C SER A 41 10.14 -1.01 13.77
N ASP A 42 10.26 -1.83 14.81
CA ASP A 42 9.74 -1.54 16.17
C ASP A 42 10.33 -0.24 16.78
N ASN A 43 11.49 0.18 16.29
CA ASN A 43 12.14 1.43 16.73
C ASN A 43 11.58 2.68 16.02
N GLY A 44 10.53 2.53 15.20
CA GLY A 44 9.97 3.59 14.37
C GLY A 44 10.93 4.10 13.28
N GLY A 45 10.68 5.33 12.84
CA GLY A 45 11.45 6.04 11.81
C GLY A 45 10.70 6.21 10.50
N GLY A 46 11.45 6.33 9.41
CA GLY A 46 10.92 6.76 8.11
C GLY A 46 11.17 8.25 7.86
N ILE A 47 10.78 8.71 6.68
CA ILE A 47 10.94 10.11 6.26
C ILE A 47 9.63 10.58 5.66
N LEU A 48 9.20 11.78 6.04
CA LEU A 48 8.10 12.49 5.41
C LEU A 48 8.62 13.83 4.91
N VAL A 49 8.49 14.07 3.62
CA VAL A 49 8.84 15.33 2.97
C VAL A 49 7.56 15.97 2.48
N LEU A 50 7.28 17.20 2.90
CA LEU A 50 6.20 18.02 2.36
C LEU A 50 6.70 18.69 1.07
N GLY A 51 6.90 17.85 0.06
CA GLY A 51 7.44 18.21 -1.23
C GLY A 51 7.81 17.00 -2.07
N GLU A 52 8.38 17.28 -3.23
CA GLU A 52 8.95 16.29 -4.12
C GLU A 52 10.37 15.88 -3.67
N ILE A 53 10.72 14.63 -3.94
CA ILE A 53 12.09 14.13 -3.79
C ILE A 53 12.66 13.76 -5.15
N VAL A 54 13.97 13.88 -5.30
CA VAL A 54 14.70 13.39 -6.47
C VAL A 54 15.56 12.23 -6.01
N GLU A 55 15.14 11.01 -6.36
CA GLU A 55 15.88 9.78 -6.07
C GLU A 55 16.06 9.00 -7.38
N PRO A 56 17.28 8.55 -7.72
CA PRO A 56 17.50 7.70 -8.89
C PRO A 56 16.65 6.42 -8.83
N GLY A 57 16.01 6.08 -9.94
CA GLY A 57 15.22 4.85 -10.05
C GLY A 57 13.78 4.93 -9.54
N LEU A 58 13.27 6.13 -9.22
CA LEU A 58 11.82 6.31 -9.03
C LEU A 58 11.05 5.93 -10.29
N VAL A 59 10.00 5.13 -10.10
CA VAL A 59 9.05 4.75 -11.13
C VAL A 59 7.71 5.40 -10.80
N PHE A 60 7.05 5.94 -11.81
CA PHE A 60 5.79 6.66 -11.67
C PHE A 60 4.66 5.93 -12.37
N THR A 61 3.47 6.04 -11.80
CA THR A 61 2.20 5.61 -12.38
C THR A 61 1.19 6.75 -12.22
N PRO A 62 0.30 7.00 -13.20
CA PRO A 62 -0.71 8.03 -13.07
C PRO A 62 -1.69 7.71 -11.93
N LEU A 63 -2.03 8.74 -11.15
CA LEU A 63 -3.20 8.70 -10.27
C LEU A 63 -4.47 8.76 -11.12
N VAL A 64 -5.51 8.05 -10.70
CA VAL A 64 -6.82 8.14 -11.36
C VAL A 64 -7.46 9.51 -11.03
N PRO A 65 -7.78 10.34 -12.04
CA PRO A 65 -8.41 11.64 -11.81
C PRO A 65 -9.79 11.53 -11.16
N SER A 66 -10.19 12.58 -10.44
CA SER A 66 -11.54 12.72 -9.89
C SER A 66 -11.97 11.61 -8.93
N GLN A 67 -11.02 10.96 -8.26
CA GLN A 67 -11.26 9.98 -7.21
C GLN A 67 -11.05 10.58 -5.82
N PRO A 68 -11.78 10.10 -4.78
CA PRO A 68 -11.67 10.65 -3.43
C PRO A 68 -10.34 10.31 -2.73
N HIS A 69 -9.67 9.24 -3.14
CA HIS A 69 -8.40 8.78 -2.56
C HIS A 69 -7.29 8.78 -3.60
N TYR A 70 -6.06 8.44 -3.18
CA TYR A 70 -4.95 8.21 -4.11
C TYR A 70 -5.14 6.88 -4.85
N ASN A 71 -5.98 6.92 -5.87
CA ASN A 71 -6.34 5.75 -6.66
C ASN A 71 -5.32 5.48 -7.77
N LEU A 72 -5.01 4.22 -8.00
CA LEU A 72 -4.14 3.72 -9.06
C LEU A 72 -4.90 2.80 -10.01
N ILE A 73 -4.38 2.68 -11.23
CA ILE A 73 -4.81 1.69 -12.21
C ILE A 73 -3.99 0.41 -11.96
N LEU A 74 -4.62 -0.63 -11.45
CA LEU A 74 -4.00 -1.95 -11.29
C LEU A 74 -4.38 -2.83 -12.47
N GLU A 75 -3.39 -3.28 -13.25
CA GLU A 75 -3.64 -4.09 -14.45
C GLU A 75 -3.66 -5.59 -14.15
N SER A 76 -2.77 -6.04 -13.26
CA SER A 76 -2.68 -7.43 -12.83
C SER A 76 -1.80 -7.58 -11.59
N ILE A 77 -1.86 -8.77 -10.99
CA ILE A 77 -0.99 -9.16 -9.88
C ILE A 77 -0.06 -10.26 -10.39
N ALA A 78 1.22 -10.19 -10.03
CA ALA A 78 2.19 -11.24 -10.31
C ALA A 78 2.85 -11.74 -9.03
N VAL A 79 3.16 -13.04 -9.01
CA VAL A 79 3.94 -13.68 -7.94
C VAL A 79 5.11 -14.39 -8.58
N SER A 80 6.34 -14.10 -8.13
CA SER A 80 7.56 -14.67 -8.73
C SER A 80 7.68 -14.41 -10.24
N GLY A 81 7.25 -13.23 -10.68
CA GLY A 81 7.26 -12.82 -12.09
C GLY A 81 6.19 -13.49 -12.95
N GLN A 82 5.32 -14.34 -12.38
CA GLN A 82 4.23 -14.97 -13.11
C GLN A 82 2.92 -14.22 -12.84
N LYS A 83 2.33 -13.67 -13.89
CA LYS A 83 1.02 -13.02 -13.84
C LYS A 83 -0.05 -14.03 -13.43
N LEU A 84 -0.84 -13.69 -12.43
CA LEU A 84 -1.92 -14.54 -11.94
C LEU A 84 -3.12 -14.48 -12.89
N PRO A 85 -3.87 -15.59 -13.07
CA PRO A 85 -5.06 -15.65 -13.91
C PRO A 85 -6.27 -15.04 -13.18
N ILE A 86 -6.19 -13.75 -12.84
CA ILE A 86 -7.27 -12.97 -12.21
C ILE A 86 -7.95 -12.14 -13.29
N ASP A 87 -9.28 -12.12 -13.31
CA ASP A 87 -10.03 -11.24 -14.21
C ASP A 87 -9.72 -9.77 -13.89
N SER A 88 -9.13 -9.06 -14.85
CA SER A 88 -8.76 -7.65 -14.71
C SER A 88 -9.98 -6.74 -14.49
N SER A 89 -11.20 -7.18 -14.82
CA SER A 89 -12.42 -6.44 -14.51
C SER A 89 -12.60 -6.21 -13.01
N LEU A 90 -12.03 -7.08 -12.16
CA LEU A 90 -12.01 -6.94 -10.71
C LEU A 90 -11.15 -5.78 -10.22
N PHE A 91 -10.26 -5.24 -11.07
CA PHE A 91 -9.43 -4.08 -10.75
C PHE A 91 -9.92 -2.78 -11.41
N ALA A 92 -11.00 -2.85 -12.19
CA ALA A 92 -11.57 -1.69 -12.85
C ALA A 92 -11.94 -0.60 -11.83
N THR A 93 -11.58 0.65 -12.15
CA THR A 93 -11.92 1.77 -11.27
C THR A 93 -13.35 2.24 -11.53
N SER A 94 -14.12 2.37 -10.46
CA SER A 94 -15.48 2.92 -10.42
C SER A 94 -15.71 3.65 -9.09
N ASN A 95 -16.90 4.16 -8.85
CA ASN A 95 -17.23 4.83 -7.59
C ASN A 95 -17.18 3.90 -6.36
N THR A 96 -17.20 2.59 -6.56
CA THR A 96 -17.24 1.58 -5.48
C THR A 96 -16.10 0.57 -5.59
N GLN A 97 -15.17 0.75 -6.54
CA GLN A 97 -14.14 -0.23 -6.86
C GLN A 97 -12.88 0.48 -7.37
N GLY A 98 -11.72 -0.04 -7.03
CA GLY A 98 -10.44 0.48 -7.51
C GLY A 98 -9.30 0.08 -6.58
N THR A 99 -8.10 0.52 -6.93
CA THR A 99 -6.90 0.31 -6.12
C THR A 99 -6.51 1.62 -5.45
N ILE A 100 -6.30 1.62 -4.14
CA ILE A 100 -6.01 2.82 -3.35
C ILE A 100 -4.68 2.63 -2.63
N VAL A 101 -3.86 3.69 -2.60
CA VAL A 101 -2.70 3.78 -1.70
C VAL A 101 -3.18 4.33 -0.35
N ASP A 102 -3.13 3.49 0.69
CA ASP A 102 -3.62 3.83 2.03
C ASP A 102 -2.57 3.54 3.10
N SER A 103 -2.05 4.59 3.74
CA SER A 103 -1.14 4.48 4.88
C SER A 103 -1.85 4.27 6.22
N GLY A 104 -3.19 4.34 6.25
CA GLY A 104 -4.02 4.17 7.44
C GLY A 104 -4.30 2.72 7.82
N THR A 105 -4.00 1.76 6.93
CA THR A 105 -4.12 0.32 7.18
C THR A 105 -2.76 -0.33 7.37
N THR A 106 -2.72 -1.38 8.20
CA THR A 106 -1.54 -2.25 8.34
C THR A 106 -1.48 -3.34 7.24
N LEU A 107 -2.63 -3.70 6.68
CA LEU A 107 -2.77 -4.82 5.75
C LEU A 107 -3.23 -4.35 4.38
N VAL A 108 -2.78 -5.05 3.34
CA VAL A 108 -3.36 -4.97 2.01
C VAL A 108 -4.67 -5.77 2.00
N TYR A 109 -5.72 -5.18 1.44
CA TYR A 109 -6.99 -5.85 1.19
C TYR A 109 -7.13 -6.11 -0.30
N LEU A 110 -7.51 -7.35 -0.64
CA LEU A 110 -7.76 -7.75 -2.02
C LEU A 110 -9.26 -7.93 -2.23
N VAL A 111 -9.73 -7.54 -3.41
CA VAL A 111 -11.09 -7.81 -3.86
C VAL A 111 -11.37 -9.31 -3.89
N ASP A 112 -12.63 -9.68 -3.67
CA ASP A 112 -13.06 -11.06 -3.83
C ASP A 112 -12.73 -11.56 -5.26
N GLY A 113 -12.31 -12.83 -5.36
CA GLY A 113 -11.77 -13.41 -6.60
C GLY A 113 -10.28 -13.14 -6.86
N ALA A 114 -9.65 -12.16 -6.20
CA ALA A 114 -8.19 -11.94 -6.28
C ALA A 114 -7.42 -12.58 -5.12
N TYR A 115 -8.05 -12.72 -3.95
CA TYR A 115 -7.39 -13.21 -2.72
C TYR A 115 -6.90 -14.66 -2.83
N ASP A 116 -7.77 -15.60 -3.20
CA ASP A 116 -7.41 -17.03 -3.24
C ASP A 116 -6.33 -17.36 -4.29
N PRO A 117 -6.39 -16.85 -5.55
CA PRO A 117 -5.31 -17.04 -6.51
C PRO A 117 -3.98 -16.48 -6.00
N PHE A 118 -4.01 -15.33 -5.31
CA PHE A 118 -2.82 -14.70 -4.74
C PHE A 118 -2.20 -15.54 -3.63
N ILE A 119 -2.97 -15.92 -2.61
CA ILE A 119 -2.47 -16.73 -1.49
C ILE A 119 -2.01 -18.11 -1.97
N SER A 120 -2.71 -18.73 -2.92
CA SER A 120 -2.30 -20.01 -3.51
C SER A 120 -0.96 -19.90 -4.24
N ALA A 121 -0.78 -18.83 -5.03
CA ALA A 121 0.49 -18.58 -5.71
C ALA A 121 1.63 -18.33 -4.72
N ILE A 122 1.37 -17.62 -3.62
CA ILE A 122 2.35 -17.45 -2.54
C ILE A 122 2.69 -18.78 -1.88
N ALA A 123 1.69 -19.58 -1.51
CA ALA A 123 1.90 -20.91 -0.92
C ALA A 123 2.73 -21.83 -1.82
N ALA A 124 2.57 -21.72 -3.14
CA ALA A 124 3.36 -22.47 -4.11
C ALA A 124 4.77 -21.89 -4.32
N ALA A 125 4.94 -20.58 -4.20
CA ALA A 125 6.22 -19.89 -4.40
C ALA A 125 7.13 -19.92 -3.17
N VAL A 126 6.58 -20.13 -1.97
CA VAL A 126 7.39 -20.15 -0.75
C VAL A 126 8.26 -21.42 -0.69
N SER A 127 9.49 -21.27 -0.19
CA SER A 127 10.41 -22.39 0.02
C SER A 127 9.76 -23.46 0.93
N PRO A 128 10.05 -24.77 0.72
CA PRO A 128 9.63 -25.84 1.64
C PRO A 128 10.06 -25.62 3.10
N SER A 129 11.07 -24.79 3.34
CA SER A 129 11.53 -24.41 4.68
C SER A 129 10.65 -23.37 5.37
N VAL A 130 9.71 -22.75 4.67
CA VAL A 130 8.77 -21.77 5.23
C VAL A 130 7.64 -22.52 5.92
N ARG A 131 7.48 -22.30 7.22
CA ARG A 131 6.40 -22.90 7.99
C ARG A 131 5.12 -22.10 7.77
N SER A 132 4.09 -22.76 7.25
CA SER A 132 2.74 -22.19 7.26
C SER A 132 2.07 -22.43 8.62
N VAL A 133 1.40 -21.41 9.15
CA VAL A 133 0.60 -21.49 10.38
C VAL A 133 -0.74 -20.80 10.15
N VAL A 134 -1.81 -21.34 10.75
CA VAL A 134 -3.11 -20.66 10.75
C VAL A 134 -3.21 -19.85 12.04
N SER A 135 -3.40 -18.53 11.90
CA SER A 135 -3.60 -17.62 13.02
C SER A 135 -4.93 -16.89 12.83
N LYS A 136 -5.85 -17.05 13.78
CA LYS A 136 -7.19 -16.43 13.74
C LYS A 136 -7.97 -16.67 12.42
N GLY A 137 -7.79 -17.83 11.81
CA GLY A 137 -8.44 -18.18 10.53
C GLY A 137 -7.71 -17.71 9.27
N THR A 138 -6.59 -16.99 9.41
CA THR A 138 -5.77 -16.54 8.29
C THR A 138 -4.54 -17.43 8.13
N GLN A 139 -4.21 -17.81 6.89
CA GLN A 139 -2.97 -18.50 6.59
C GLN A 139 -1.80 -17.52 6.65
N CYS A 140 -0.83 -17.82 7.51
CA CYS A 140 0.39 -17.04 7.69
C CYS A 140 1.60 -17.88 7.27
N PHE A 141 2.65 -17.21 6.80
CA PHE A 141 3.91 -17.81 6.40
C PHE A 141 5.03 -17.26 7.29
N VAL A 142 5.70 -18.13 8.05
CA VAL A 142 6.81 -17.75 8.93
C VAL A 142 8.12 -17.98 8.18
N THR A 143 8.84 -16.89 7.92
CA THR A 143 10.15 -16.89 7.27
C THR A 143 11.19 -16.22 8.16
N SER A 144 12.42 -16.73 8.15
CA SER A 144 13.59 -16.10 8.80
C SER A 144 14.35 -15.13 7.87
N GLY A 145 13.95 -15.04 6.59
CA GLY A 145 14.57 -14.16 5.58
C GLY A 145 13.56 -13.26 4.86
N ARG A 146 14.07 -12.23 4.15
CA ARG A 146 13.25 -11.35 3.29
C ARG A 146 12.75 -12.12 2.06
N PHE A 147 11.44 -12.10 1.83
CA PHE A 147 10.86 -12.52 0.55
C PHE A 147 10.94 -11.36 -0.44
N SER A 148 11.70 -11.51 -1.52
CA SER A 148 11.89 -10.49 -2.55
C SER A 148 11.07 -10.74 -3.82
N SER A 149 9.95 -11.47 -3.72
CA SER A 149 9.20 -11.98 -4.89
C SER A 149 7.91 -11.23 -5.22
N PHE A 150 7.72 -10.03 -4.67
CA PHE A 150 6.53 -9.22 -4.90
C PHE A 150 6.86 -8.05 -5.83
N SER A 151 6.20 -8.03 -6.98
CA SER A 151 6.06 -6.85 -7.84
C SER A 151 4.56 -6.62 -8.02
N VAL A 152 4.08 -5.46 -7.56
CA VAL A 152 2.76 -4.92 -7.90
C VAL A 152 2.96 -3.92 -9.02
#